data_AF-A0ABD0N9M2-F1
#
_entry.id   AF-A0ABD0N9M2-F1
#
_cell.length_a   1.000
_cell.length_b   1.000
_cell.length_c   1.000
_cell.angle_alpha   90.00
_cell.angle_beta   90.00
_cell.angle_gamma   90.00
#
_symmetry.space_group_name_H-M   'P 1'
#
loop_
_entity.id
_entity.type
_entity.pdbx_description
1 polymer ?
#
loop_
_entity_poly.entity_id
_entity_poly.type
_entity_poly.pdbx_seq_one_letter_code
_entity_poly.pdbx_strand_id
1 'polypeptide(L)'
;MTYLTRIHYKAQSDGIWGEHEIDYILFMQKDVDLNPDPNEIQSHCYVSKEELKEILEKAKRKELQITPWFSLIAETFLFKWWDNLHNLKQFIDHERIHRM
;
A
#
# COMPACT_ATOMS: atom_id res chain seq x y z
N MET A 1 8.96 0.20 13.40
CA MET A 1 8.76 0.62 12.01
C MET A 1 10.01 0.27 11.23
N THR A 2 9.87 -0.22 10.01
CA THR A 2 10.98 -0.70 9.17
C THR A 2 10.87 -0.06 7.80
N TYR A 3 11.91 0.65 7.36
CA TYR A 3 12.02 1.19 6.01
C TYR A 3 12.58 0.12 5.06
N LEU A 4 11.80 -0.26 4.05
CA LEU A 4 12.14 -1.34 3.12
C LEU A 4 12.82 -0.83 1.85
N THR A 5 12.15 0.00 1.06
CA THR A 5 12.61 0.44 -0.27
C THR A 5 11.86 1.69 -0.73
N ARG A 6 12.19 2.21 -1.92
CA ARG A 6 11.49 3.34 -2.56
C ARG A 6 10.87 2.96 -3.90
N ILE A 7 9.69 3.49 -4.17
CA ILE A 7 8.98 3.31 -5.44
C ILE A 7 8.72 4.67 -6.07
N HIS A 8 9.15 4.84 -7.32
CA HIS A 8 8.84 6.01 -8.13
C HIS A 8 7.65 5.70 -9.03
N TYR A 9 6.54 6.42 -8.83
CA TYR A 9 5.31 6.24 -9.59
C TYR A 9 4.67 7.59 -9.95
N LYS A 10 3.77 7.56 -10.94
CA LYS A 10 2.91 8.70 -11.29
C LYS A 10 1.48 8.21 -11.48
N ALA A 11 0.53 8.88 -10.85
CA ALA A 11 -0.89 8.54 -10.94
C ALA A 11 -1.74 9.80 -11.13
N GLN A 12 -2.84 9.67 -11.85
CA GLN A 12 -3.81 10.75 -12.02
C GLN A 12 -5.03 10.43 -11.15
N SER A 13 -5.51 11.43 -10.40
CA SER A 13 -6.77 11.33 -9.66
C SER A 13 -7.93 11.77 -10.56
N ASP A 14 -7.84 12.98 -11.11
CA ASP A 14 -8.83 13.55 -12.02
C ASP A 14 -8.17 14.44 -13.10
N GLY A 15 -8.96 15.21 -13.85
CA GLY A 15 -8.44 16.09 -14.91
C GLY A 15 -7.51 17.23 -14.46
N ILE A 16 -7.37 17.45 -13.15
CA ILE A 16 -6.60 18.55 -12.54
C ILE A 16 -5.54 18.00 -11.58
N TRP A 17 -5.91 17.02 -10.75
CA TRP A 17 -5.11 16.52 -9.63
C TRP A 17 -4.50 15.14 -9.90
N GLY A 18 -3.32 14.91 -9.33
CA GLY A 18 -2.60 13.64 -9.39
C GLY A 18 -1.36 13.63 -8.50
N GLU A 19 -0.66 12.51 -8.51
CA GLU A 19 0.52 12.22 -7.68
C GLU A 19 1.73 11.90 -8.59
N HIS A 20 2.92 12.31 -8.16
CA HIS A 20 4.19 11.98 -8.82
C HIS A 20 5.31 11.98 -7.77
N GLU A 21 5.67 10.79 -7.29
CA GLU A 21 6.39 10.64 -6.03
C GLU A 21 7.52 9.63 -6.13
N ILE A 22 8.52 9.78 -5.25
CA ILE A 22 9.39 8.69 -4.82
C ILE A 22 8.95 8.32 -3.41
N ASP A 23 8.11 7.30 -3.31
CA ASP A 23 7.45 6.91 -2.09
C ASP A 23 8.28 5.92 -1.28
N TYR A 24 8.36 6.13 0.03
CA TYR A 24 9.14 5.33 0.97
C TYR A 24 8.25 4.25 1.58
N ILE A 25 8.58 2.99 1.33
CA ILE A 25 7.80 1.87 1.85
C ILE A 25 8.18 1.59 3.31
N LEU A 26 7.24 1.86 4.22
CA LEU A 26 7.39 1.66 5.66
C LEU A 26 6.45 0.56 6.16
N PHE A 27 7.00 -0.40 6.92
CA PHE A 27 6.22 -1.46 7.58
C PHE A 27 6.17 -1.26 9.10
N MET A 28 5.03 -1.59 9.71
CA MET A 28 4.85 -1.62 11.16
C MET A 28 4.01 -2.84 11.57
N GLN A 29 4.46 -3.55 12.61
CA GLN A 29 3.73 -4.64 13.25
C GLN A 29 3.61 -4.27 14.73
N LYS A 30 2.46 -3.73 15.12
CA LYS A 30 2.19 -3.27 16.49
C LYS A 30 0.68 -3.10 16.67
N ASP A 31 0.18 -3.45 17.85
CA ASP A 31 -1.17 -3.06 18.27
C ASP A 31 -1.18 -1.56 18.63
N VAL A 32 -2.19 -0.85 18.15
CA VAL A 32 -2.34 0.60 18.33
C VAL A 32 -3.79 0.96 18.64
N ASP A 33 -3.97 1.99 19.46
CA ASP A 33 -5.28 2.59 19.67
C ASP A 33 -5.64 3.48 18.48
N LEU A 34 -6.89 3.38 18.01
CA LEU A 34 -7.37 4.12 16.84
C LEU A 34 -8.32 5.24 17.28
N ASN A 35 -7.97 6.47 16.91
CA ASN A 35 -8.82 7.65 17.04
C ASN A 35 -8.65 8.56 15.80
N PRO A 36 -9.12 8.11 14.62
CA PRO A 36 -8.90 8.82 13.36
C PRO A 36 -9.69 10.13 13.28
N ASP A 37 -9.12 11.15 12.62
CA ASP A 37 -9.84 12.38 12.28
C ASP A 37 -10.84 12.09 11.15
N PRO A 38 -12.16 12.34 11.34
CA PRO A 38 -13.17 12.09 10.32
C PRO A 38 -13.04 12.96 9.07
N ASN A 39 -12.29 14.07 9.12
CA ASN A 39 -11.99 14.88 7.94
C ASN A 39 -10.99 14.20 7.00
N GLU A 40 -10.17 13.29 7.52
CA GLU A 40 -9.11 12.60 6.78
C GLU A 40 -9.48 11.14 6.46
N ILE A 41 -10.14 10.44 7.40
CA ILE A 41 -10.42 9.01 7.30
C ILE A 41 -11.92 8.75 7.44
N GLN A 42 -12.56 8.33 6.35
CA GLN A 42 -13.99 7.98 6.35
C GLN A 42 -14.29 6.70 7.13
N SER A 43 -13.47 5.66 6.97
CA SER A 43 -13.58 4.39 7.71
C SER A 43 -12.24 3.63 7.68
N HIS A 44 -12.09 2.65 8.56
CA HIS A 44 -10.89 1.80 8.62
C HIS A 44 -11.29 0.36 8.98
N CYS A 45 -10.49 -0.61 8.53
CA CYS A 45 -10.63 -2.01 8.91
C CYS A 45 -9.27 -2.71 8.90
N TYR A 46 -9.11 -3.70 9.78
CA TYR A 46 -8.04 -4.70 9.65
C TYR A 46 -8.53 -5.81 8.75
N VAL A 47 -7.66 -6.30 7.88
CA VAL A 47 -7.98 -7.36 6.91
C VAL A 47 -6.94 -8.46 6.95
N SER A 48 -7.40 -9.69 6.82
CA SER A 48 -6.59 -10.84 6.44
C SER A 48 -6.09 -10.72 4.99
N LYS A 49 -5.15 -11.57 4.62
CA LYS A 49 -4.63 -11.62 3.25
C LYS A 49 -5.72 -11.99 2.25
N GLU A 50 -6.63 -12.89 2.63
CA GLU A 50 -7.74 -13.37 1.81
C GLU A 50 -8.78 -12.26 1.61
N GLU A 51 -9.15 -11.56 2.67
CA GLU A 51 -10.06 -10.40 2.60
C GLU A 51 -9.47 -9.29 1.71
N LEU A 52 -8.17 -9.02 1.82
CA LEU A 52 -7.52 -8.04 0.95
C LEU A 52 -7.56 -8.45 -0.53
N LYS A 53 -7.34 -9.74 -0.85
CA LYS A 53 -7.49 -10.25 -2.21
C LYS A 53 -8.92 -10.04 -2.72
N GLU A 54 -9.93 -10.31 -1.90
CA GLU A 54 -11.33 -10.06 -2.25
C GLU A 54 -11.61 -8.57 -2.51
N ILE A 55 -11.06 -7.68 -1.68
CA ILE A 55 -11.16 -6.23 -1.84
C ILE A 55 -10.54 -5.78 -3.18
N LEU A 56 -9.37 -6.28 -3.54
CA LEU A 56 -8.73 -5.99 -4.83
C LEU A 56 -9.57 -6.50 -6.01
N GLU A 57 -10.18 -7.68 -5.90
CA GLU A 57 -11.08 -8.20 -6.92
C GLU A 57 -12.37 -7.37 -7.06
N LYS A 58 -12.96 -6.92 -5.95
CA LYS A 58 -14.07 -5.95 -5.97
C LYS A 58 -13.67 -4.65 -6.67
N ALA A 59 -12.44 -4.18 -6.43
CA ALA A 59 -11.94 -2.98 -7.08
C ALA A 59 -11.76 -3.15 -8.59
N LYS A 60 -11.26 -4.30 -9.05
CA LYS A 60 -11.21 -4.63 -10.49
C LYS A 60 -12.59 -4.66 -11.14
N ARG A 61 -13.61 -5.12 -10.41
CA ARG A 61 -15.03 -5.07 -10.84
C ARG A 61 -15.68 -3.69 -10.69
N LYS A 62 -14.94 -2.68 -10.22
CA LYS A 62 -15.41 -1.30 -9.96
C LYS A 62 -16.53 -1.22 -8.91
N GLU A 63 -16.62 -2.21 -8.04
CA GLU A 63 -17.54 -2.23 -6.90
C GLU A 63 -16.99 -1.41 -5.72
N LEU A 64 -15.68 -1.17 -5.71
CA LEU A 64 -14.95 -0.42 -4.69
C LEU A 64 -13.82 0.38 -5.34
N GLN A 65 -13.47 1.54 -4.78
CA GLN A 65 -12.35 2.35 -5.24
C GLN A 65 -11.12 2.14 -4.37
N ILE A 66 -9.97 1.96 -5.02
CA ILE A 66 -8.66 1.84 -4.39
C ILE A 66 -7.73 2.84 -5.08
N THR A 67 -6.79 3.40 -4.33
CA THR A 67 -5.80 4.31 -4.91
C THR A 67 -4.93 3.59 -5.94
N PRO A 68 -4.50 4.29 -7.01
CA PRO A 68 -3.63 3.68 -8.01
C PRO A 68 -2.31 3.14 -7.42
N TRP A 69 -1.70 3.88 -6.49
CA TRP A 69 -0.47 3.45 -5.82
C TRP A 69 -0.65 2.16 -5.01
N PHE A 70 -1.77 2.00 -4.30
CA PHE A 70 -1.99 0.82 -3.47
C PHE A 70 -2.19 -0.43 -4.34
N SER A 71 -2.93 -0.29 -5.45
CA SER A 71 -3.14 -1.37 -6.42
C SER A 71 -1.80 -1.84 -7.00
N LEU A 72 -0.93 -0.88 -7.37
CA LEU A 72 0.39 -1.14 -7.92
C LEU A 72 1.31 -1.88 -6.94
N ILE A 73 1.34 -1.45 -5.68
CA ILE A 73 2.12 -2.11 -4.62
C ILE A 73 1.54 -3.51 -4.32
N ALA A 74 0.21 -3.63 -4.27
CA ALA A 74 -0.47 -4.88 -3.96
C ALA A 74 -0.13 -5.98 -4.99
N GLU A 75 -0.24 -5.66 -6.27
CA GLU A 75 -0.02 -6.62 -7.36
C GLU A 75 1.44 -7.00 -7.55
N THR A 76 2.38 -6.14 -7.14
CA THR A 76 3.80 -6.34 -7.44
C THR A 76 4.61 -6.84 -6.26
N PHE A 77 4.32 -6.37 -5.04
CA PHE A 77 5.21 -6.57 -3.89
C PHE A 77 4.50 -7.03 -2.62
N LEU A 78 3.32 -6.48 -2.31
CA LEU A 78 2.72 -6.58 -0.98
C LEU A 78 2.54 -8.03 -0.53
N PHE A 79 1.99 -8.89 -1.39
CA PHE A 79 1.73 -10.29 -1.00
C PHE A 79 3.02 -11.06 -0.71
N LYS A 80 4.08 -10.80 -1.48
CA LYS A 80 5.42 -11.37 -1.25
C LYS A 80 5.97 -10.92 0.11
N TRP A 81 5.85 -9.63 0.44
CA TRP A 81 6.27 -9.12 1.74
C TRP A 81 5.41 -9.66 2.88
N TRP A 82 4.11 -9.77 2.67
CA TRP A 82 3.15 -10.30 3.65
C TRP A 82 3.43 -11.76 3.99
N ASP A 83 3.79 -12.60 3.02
CA ASP A 83 4.23 -13.99 3.27
C ASP A 83 5.49 -14.07 4.15
N ASN A 84 6.22 -12.96 4.29
CA ASN A 84 7.54 -12.92 4.93
C ASN A 84 7.64 -11.84 6.03
N LEU A 85 6.53 -11.48 6.67
CA LEU A 85 6.52 -10.45 7.74
C LEU A 85 7.48 -10.75 8.90
N HIS A 86 7.78 -12.02 9.15
CA HIS A 86 8.75 -12.47 10.16
C HIS A 86 10.22 -12.17 9.78
N ASN A 87 10.51 -11.97 8.48
CA ASN A 87 11.85 -11.69 7.98
C ASN A 87 11.82 -10.71 6.78
N LEU A 88 11.41 -9.47 7.04
CA LEU A 88 11.40 -8.40 6.03
C LEU A 88 12.80 -7.91 5.64
N LYS A 89 13.84 -8.23 6.43
CA LYS A 89 15.22 -7.75 6.20
C LYS A 89 15.76 -8.12 4.83
N GLN A 90 15.36 -9.27 4.29
CA GLN A 90 15.78 -9.74 2.96
C GLN A 90 15.23 -8.90 1.80
N PHE A 91 14.19 -8.08 2.04
CA PHE A 91 13.59 -7.19 1.03
C PHE A 91 14.03 -5.74 1.19
N ILE A 92 14.96 -5.46 2.10
CA ILE A 92 15.53 -4.13 2.24
C ILE A 92 16.38 -3.84 1.01
N ASP A 93 16.02 -2.77 0.29
CA ASP A 93 16.78 -2.25 -0.85
C ASP A 93 16.78 -0.72 -0.74
N HIS A 94 17.86 -0.17 -0.18
CA HIS A 94 18.02 1.27 -0.01
C HIS A 94 18.84 1.91 -1.14
N GLU A 95 19.35 1.11 -2.06
CA GLU A 95 20.17 1.58 -3.19
C GLU A 95 19.29 1.83 -4.41
N ARG A 96 18.38 0.90 -4.71
CA ARG A 96 17.48 1.00 -5.86
C ARG A 96 16.27 1.88 -5.56
N ILE A 97 15.74 2.46 -6.63
CA ILE A 97 14.39 3.03 -6.68
C ILE A 97 13.63 2.22 -7.73
N HIS A 98 12.57 1.53 -7.33
CA HIS A 98 11.73 0.77 -8.25
C HIS A 98 10.89 1.75 -9.07
N ARG A 99 10.89 1.64 -10.40
CA ARG A 99 10.09 2.50 -11.26
C ARG A 99 8.87 1.73 -11.75
N MET A 100 7.71 2.34 -11.63
CA MET A 100 6.42 1.73 -11.94
C MET A 100 5.52 2.70 -12.69
#